data_AF-A0A1T5E845-F1
#
_entry.id   AF-A0A1T5E845-F1
#
_cell.length_a   1.000
_cell.length_b   1.000
_cell.length_c   1.000
_cell.angle_alpha   90.00
_cell.angle_beta   90.00
_cell.angle_gamma   90.00
#
_symmetry.space_group_name_H-M   'P 1'
#
loop_
_entity.id
_entity.type
_entity.pdbx_description
1 polymer ?
#
loop_
_entity_poly.entity_id
_entity_poly.type
_entity_poly.pdbx_seq_one_letter_code
_entity_poly.pdbx_strand_id
1 'polypeptide(L)' 'MNLKKSLFILILCILVFSLGEYLTKLYGLDPPYAYLYVGMALKLLALISVLVFCIVFIVKKLKNPKN' A
#
# COMPACT_ATOMS: atom_id res chain seq x y z
N MET A 1 -8.72 -8.30 -14.60
CA MET A 1 -8.51 -6.93 -14.05
C MET A 1 -7.64 -6.24 -15.08
N ASN A 2 -8.00 -5.06 -15.60
CA ASN A 2 -7.17 -4.45 -16.64
C ASN A 2 -5.76 -4.23 -16.09
N LEU A 3 -4.74 -4.74 -16.80
CA LEU A 3 -3.34 -4.69 -16.38
C LEU A 3 -2.92 -3.27 -15.96
N LYS A 4 -3.39 -2.27 -16.71
CA LYS A 4 -3.21 -0.84 -16.43
C LYS A 4 -3.76 -0.41 -15.06
N LYS A 5 -4.96 -0.88 -14.69
CA LYS A 5 -5.56 -0.60 -13.37
C LYS A 5 -4.81 -1.31 -12.24
N SER A 6 -4.33 -2.54 -12.50
CA SER A 6 -3.49 -3.27 -11.54
C SER A 6 -2.18 -2.57 -11.25
N LEU A 7 -1.47 -2.16 -12.30
CA LEU A 7 -0.22 -1.40 -12.20
C LEU A 7 -0.43 -0.07 -11.48
N PHE A 8 -1.53 0.63 -11.80
CA PHE A 8 -1.86 1.90 -11.14
C PHE A 8 -2.06 1.73 -9.63
N ILE A 9 -2.80 0.72 -9.19
CA ILE A 9 -3.00 0.43 -7.75
C ILE A 9 -1.67 0.12 -7.07
N LEU A 10 -0.80 -0.65 -7.73
CA LEU A 10 0.49 -1.05 -7.17
C LEU A 10 1.43 0.16 -7.02
N ILE A 11 1.47 1.04 -8.02
CA ILE A 11 2.21 2.32 -7.96
C ILE A 11 1.66 3.20 -6.85
N LEU A 12 0.34 3.32 -6.72
CA LEU A 12 -0.30 4.10 -5.66
C LEU A 12 0.10 3.58 -4.27
N CYS A 13 0.11 2.26 -4.07
CA CYS A 13 0.51 1.64 -2.80
C CYS A 13 1.98 1.95 -2.45
N ILE A 14 2.88 1.89 -3.44
CA ILE A 14 4.30 2.25 -3.25
C ILE A 14 4.41 3.71 -2.82
N LEU A 15 3.69 4.61 -3.49
CA LEU A 15 3.69 6.04 -3.19
C LEU A 15 3.21 6.33 -1.76
N VAL A 16 2.10 5.71 -1.35
CA VAL A 16 1.54 5.83 0.00
C VAL A 16 2.49 5.27 1.05
N PHE A 17 3.14 4.14 0.77
CA PHE A 17 4.12 3.54 1.69
C PHE A 17 5.36 4.43 1.84
N SER A 18 5.89 4.97 0.74
CA SER A 18 7.02 5.90 0.75
C SER A 18 6.69 7.20 1.49
N LEU A 19 5.48 7.74 1.30
CA LEU A 19 4.98 8.90 2.05
C LEU A 19 4.88 8.60 3.55
N GLY A 20 4.34 7.45 3.92
CA GLY A 20 4.29 7.00 5.31
C GLY A 20 5.68 6.87 5.92
N GLU A 21 6.65 6.34 5.17
CA GLU A 21 8.04 6.27 5.62
C GLU A 21 8.70 7.63 5.79
N TYR A 22 8.47 8.54 4.84
CA TYR A 22 8.97 9.90 4.91
C TYR A 22 8.45 10.62 6.15
N LEU A 23 7.12 10.58 6.40
CA LEU A 23 6.51 11.16 7.59
C LEU A 23 7.04 10.54 8.88
N THR A 24 7.19 9.21 8.92
CA THR A 24 7.72 8.52 10.10
C THR A 24 9.18 8.91 10.37
N LYS A 25 10.00 9.14 9.33
CA LYS A 25 11.39 9.60 9.49
C LYS A 25 11.48 11.06 9.91
N LEU A 26 10.64 11.92 9.34
CA LEU A 26 10.66 13.36 9.61
C LEU A 26 10.19 13.69 11.03
N TYR A 27 9.10 13.04 11.46
CA TYR A 27 8.45 13.29 12.75
C TYR A 27 8.72 12.18 13.78
N GLY A 28 9.63 11.27 13.46
CA GLY A 28 10.12 10.23 14.37
C GLY A 28 11.06 10.78 15.43
N LEU A 29 11.79 11.84 15.09
CA LEU A 29 12.81 12.45 15.93
C LEU A 29 12.29 13.66 16.70
N ASP A 30 11.42 14.47 16.08
CA ASP A 30 10.92 15.73 16.65
C ASP A 30 9.40 15.70 16.84
N PRO A 31 8.87 16.13 18.01
CA PRO A 31 7.44 16.32 18.21
C PRO A 31 6.89 17.36 17.23
N PRO A 32 5.61 17.23 16.81
CA PRO A 32 4.56 16.42 17.42
C PRO A 32 4.46 14.99 16.84
N TYR A 33 4.48 14.00 17.74
CA TYR A 33 4.36 12.56 17.43
C TYR A 33 3.08 12.16 16.69
N ALA A 34 2.07 13.05 16.60
CA ALA A 34 0.86 12.81 15.83
C ALA A 34 1.16 12.38 14.37
N TYR A 35 2.13 13.02 13.72
CA TYR A 35 2.52 12.70 12.35
C TYR A 35 3.28 11.38 12.23
N LEU A 36 3.93 10.93 13.31
CA LEU A 36 4.56 9.61 13.41
C LEU A 36 3.50 8.51 13.35
N TYR A 37 2.42 8.65 14.13
CA TYR A 37 1.28 7.72 14.09
C TYR A 37 0.57 7.74 12.74
N VAL A 38 0.44 8.90 12.10
CA VAL A 38 -0.11 9.00 10.73
C VAL A 38 0.78 8.27 9.72
N GLY A 39 2.10 8.42 9.81
CA GLY A 39 3.05 7.71 8.96
C GLY A 39 2.97 6.18 9.13
N MET A 40 2.86 5.70 10.37
CA MET A 40 2.63 4.27 10.66
C MET A 40 1.30 3.78 10.11
N ALA A 41 0.21 4.54 10.30
CA ALA A 41 -1.11 4.17 9.79
C ALA A 41 -1.12 4.07 8.26
N LEU A 42 -0.47 5.01 7.56
CA LEU A 42 -0.32 4.98 6.10
C LEU A 42 0.45 3.74 5.62
N LYS A 43 1.54 3.38 6.31
CA LYS A 43 2.29 2.15 6.01
C LYS A 43 1.43 0.89 6.17
N LEU A 44 0.66 0.82 7.25
CA LEU A 44 -0.21 -0.31 7.56
C LEU A 44 -1.36 -0.44 6.54
N LEU A 45 -1.96 0.68 6.16
CA LEU A 45 -2.98 0.76 5.10
C LEU A 45 -2.43 0.30 3.75
N ALA A 46 -1.25 0.77 3.36
CA ALA A 46 -0.60 0.34 2.13
C ALA A 46 -0.36 -1.18 2.13
N LEU A 47 0.10 -1.74 3.25
CA LEU A 47 0.37 -3.17 3.39
C LEU A 47 -0.92 -4.01 3.28
N ILE A 48 -2.01 -3.59 3.94
CA ILE A 48 -3.33 -4.24 3.84
C ILE A 48 -3.84 -4.19 2.40
N SER A 49 -3.69 -3.05 1.72
CA SER A 49 -4.18 -2.88 0.35
C SER A 49 -3.45 -3.78 -0.65
N VAL A 50 -2.13 -3.97 -0.50
CA VAL A 50 -1.33 -4.93 -1.27
C VAL A 50 -1.77 -6.38 -0.99
N LEU A 51 -2.01 -6.72 0.27
CA LEU A 51 -2.52 -8.05 0.67
C LEU A 51 -3.86 -8.36 0.01
N VAL A 52 -4.82 -7.44 0.10
CA VAL A 52 -6.14 -7.58 -0.54
C VAL A 52 -5.99 -7.73 -2.06
N PHE A 53 -5.12 -6.93 -2.67
CA PHE A 53 -4.84 -7.03 -4.10
C PHE A 53 -4.27 -8.40 -4.49
N CYS A 54 -3.30 -8.92 -3.73
CA CYS A 54 -2.73 -10.25 -3.96
C CYS A 54 -3.80 -11.35 -3.85
N ILE A 55 -4.66 -11.29 -2.83
CA ILE A 55 -5.76 -12.25 -2.65
C ILE A 55 -6.71 -12.19 -3.85
N VAL A 56 -7.16 -11.00 -4.24
CA VAL A 56 -8.07 -10.82 -5.39
C VAL A 56 -7.43 -11.29 -6.70
N PHE A 57 -6.12 -11.07 -6.87
CA PHE A 57 -5.37 -11.53 -8.03
C PHE A 57 -5.28 -13.06 -8.07
N ILE A 58 -4.93 -13.70 -6.96
CA ILE A 58 -4.86 -15.16 -6.82
C ILE A 58 -6.24 -15.79 -7.09
N VAL A 59 -7.29 -15.28 -6.44
CA VAL A 59 -8.67 -15.77 -6.64
C VAL A 59 -9.10 -15.64 -8.10
N LYS A 60 -8.77 -14.53 -8.77
CA LYS A 60 -9.05 -14.39 -10.22
C LYS A 60 -8.26 -15.36 -11.08
N LYS A 61 -6.98 -15.60 -10.78
CA LYS A 61 -6.15 -16.54 -11.53
C LYS A 61 -6.65 -17.99 -11.36
N LEU A 62 -7.07 -18.36 -10.15
CA LEU A 62 -7.66 -19.67 -9.85
C LEU A 62 -9.01 -19.87 -10.56
N LYS A 63 -9.85 -18.82 -10.59
CA LYS A 63 -11.18 -18.90 -11.22
C LYS A 63 -11.12 -18.89 -12.76
N ASN A 64 -10.02 -18.42 -13.35
CA ASN A 64 -9.87 -18.38 -14.80
C ASN A 64 -8.41 -18.70 -15.23
N PRO A 65 -8.00 -19.98 -15.22
CA PRO A 65 -6.61 -20.39 -15.43
C PRO A 65 -6.15 -20.33 -16.91
N LYS A 66 -7.04 -20.00 -17.85
CA LYS A 66 -6.79 -20.03 -19.30
C LYS A 66 -6.30 -18.70 -19.90
N ASN A 67 -6.02 -17.68 -19.09
CA ASN A 67 -5.57 -16.36 -19.56
C ASN A 67 -4.23 -15.95 -18.94
#